data_AF-A0A923M7L5-F1
#
_entry.id   AF-A0A923M7L5-F1
#
_cell.length_a   1.000
_cell.length_b   1.000
_cell.length_c   1.000
_cell.angle_alpha   90.00
_cell.angle_beta   90.00
_cell.angle_gamma   90.00
#
_symmetry.space_group_name_H-M   'P 1'
#
loop_
_entity.id
_entity.type
_entity.pdbx_description
1 polymer ?
#
loop_
_entity_poly.entity_id
_entity_poly.type
_entity_poly.pdbx_seq_one_letter_code
_entity_poly.pdbx_strand_id
1 'polypeptide(L)'
;MLPRIALLSLLAFASIANAQDPLKSPECTAALAQLESARAANSPNVETVRRAASNACFGVPAASARPSRSVQAPIRVPPPVIEVKPRAPLPPIPTLPPPVPIERGPTISSCDAAGCWVNNGNRLQHVTPNLMAPYGLCGIAPGAAGCP
;
A
#
# COMPACT_ATOMS: atom_id res chain seq x y z
N MET A 1 9.33 -56.91 46.65
CA MET A 1 8.22 -57.01 45.68
C MET A 1 7.31 -55.80 45.89
N LEU A 2 7.58 -54.68 45.20
CA LEU A 2 6.78 -53.45 45.25
C LEU A 2 6.49 -52.98 43.80
N PRO A 3 5.32 -52.38 43.53
CA PRO A 3 4.77 -52.26 42.19
C PRO A 3 5.29 -51.03 41.43
N ARG A 4 5.55 -51.23 40.13
CA ARG A 4 6.19 -50.30 39.17
C ARG A 4 5.20 -49.62 38.21
N ILE A 5 3.95 -49.38 38.62
CA ILE A 5 2.85 -49.08 37.67
C ILE A 5 2.30 -47.64 37.72
N ALA A 6 2.75 -46.76 38.62
CA ALA A 6 2.06 -45.49 38.85
C ALA A 6 2.72 -44.22 38.23
N LEU A 7 3.26 -44.28 37.01
CA LEU A 7 4.01 -43.12 36.45
C LEU A 7 3.85 -42.87 34.93
N LEU A 8 2.71 -43.24 34.34
CA LEU A 8 2.47 -43.11 32.88
C LEU A 8 1.23 -42.32 32.48
N SER A 9 0.53 -41.65 33.41
CA SER A 9 -0.79 -41.06 33.15
C SER A 9 -0.87 -39.55 33.44
N LEU A 10 0.18 -38.77 33.17
CA LEU A 10 0.20 -37.32 33.42
C LEU A 10 0.78 -36.45 32.29
N LEU A 11 0.71 -36.91 31.04
CA LEU A 11 1.16 -36.14 29.86
C LEU A 11 0.04 -35.88 28.81
N ALA A 12 -1.22 -36.02 29.20
CA ALA A 12 -2.35 -35.53 28.41
C ALA A 12 -2.95 -34.32 29.14
N PHE A 13 -3.31 -33.26 28.42
CA PHE A 13 -3.90 -32.00 28.90
C PHE A 13 -2.97 -30.81 29.18
N ALA A 14 -2.10 -30.49 28.22
CA ALA A 14 -1.56 -29.13 28.08
C ALA A 14 -1.73 -28.58 26.65
N SER A 15 -2.91 -28.75 26.05
CA SER A 15 -3.33 -27.94 24.88
C SER A 15 -4.03 -26.69 25.40
N ILE A 16 -3.27 -25.84 26.10
CA ILE A 16 -3.73 -24.53 26.52
C ILE A 16 -3.86 -23.70 25.23
N ALA A 17 -5.05 -23.14 25.04
CA ALA A 17 -5.39 -22.21 23.98
C ALA A 17 -4.48 -20.99 24.00
N ASN A 18 -3.30 -21.11 23.39
CA ASN A 18 -2.65 -19.95 22.81
C ASN A 18 -3.58 -19.53 21.68
N ALA A 19 -4.05 -18.28 21.71
CA ALA A 19 -4.56 -17.62 20.52
C ALA A 19 -3.40 -17.59 19.51
N GLN A 20 -3.22 -18.71 18.80
CA GLN A 20 -2.23 -18.86 17.75
C GLN A 20 -2.62 -17.83 16.72
N ASP A 21 -1.81 -16.79 16.61
CA ASP A 21 -1.91 -15.82 15.54
C ASP A 21 -2.09 -16.59 14.22
N PRO A 22 -3.26 -16.53 13.58
CA PRO A 22 -3.57 -17.35 12.41
C PRO A 22 -2.56 -17.10 11.27
N LEU A 23 -1.91 -15.94 11.28
CA LEU A 23 -0.84 -15.58 10.34
C LEU A 23 0.44 -16.38 10.57
N LYS A 24 0.65 -16.96 11.75
CA LYS A 24 1.79 -17.83 12.08
C LYS A 24 1.46 -19.31 11.95
N SER A 25 0.28 -19.66 11.44
CA SER A 25 -0.05 -21.05 11.16
C SER A 25 0.91 -21.66 10.12
N PRO A 26 1.25 -22.95 10.23
CA PRO A 26 2.12 -23.63 9.25
C PRO A 26 1.52 -23.62 7.83
N GLU A 27 0.20 -23.53 7.71
CA GLU A 27 -0.49 -23.44 6.42
C GLU A 27 -0.27 -22.08 5.75
N CYS A 28 -0.38 -20.99 6.51
CA CYS A 28 -0.12 -19.64 6.00
C CYS A 28 1.32 -19.48 5.53
N THR A 29 2.30 -19.96 6.32
CA THR A 29 3.72 -19.86 5.95
C THR A 29 4.05 -20.68 4.71
N ALA A 30 3.50 -21.89 4.57
CA ALA A 30 3.65 -22.70 3.36
C ALA A 30 3.04 -22.02 2.12
N ALA A 31 1.86 -21.42 2.26
CA ALA A 31 1.19 -20.74 1.15
C ALA A 31 1.91 -19.44 0.73
N LEU A 32 2.50 -18.70 1.68
CA LEU A 32 3.34 -17.55 1.39
C LEU A 32 4.62 -17.94 0.64
N ALA A 33 5.30 -19.02 1.04
CA ALA A 33 6.48 -19.51 0.33
C ALA A 33 6.17 -19.91 -1.13
N GLN A 34 4.97 -20.48 -1.37
CA GLN A 34 4.50 -20.76 -2.73
C GLN A 34 4.24 -19.47 -3.53
N LEU A 35 3.66 -18.44 -2.90
CA LEU A 35 3.45 -17.15 -3.54
C LEU A 35 4.78 -16.46 -3.92
N GLU A 36 5.77 -16.51 -3.02
CA GLU A 36 7.10 -15.96 -3.26
C GLU A 36 7.81 -16.67 -4.42
N SER A 37 7.78 -18.00 -4.46
CA SER A 37 8.36 -18.76 -5.58
C SER A 37 7.63 -18.49 -6.91
N ALA A 38 6.31 -18.36 -6.90
CA ALA A 38 5.53 -18.00 -8.10
C ALA A 38 5.88 -16.58 -8.62
N ARG A 39 6.12 -15.63 -7.71
CA ARG A 39 6.56 -14.27 -8.07
C ARG A 39 7.98 -14.27 -8.63
N ALA A 40 8.90 -14.99 -7.99
CA ALA A 40 10.28 -15.11 -8.47
C ALA A 40 10.36 -15.73 -9.88
N ALA A 41 9.45 -16.69 -10.17
CA ALA A 41 9.35 -17.32 -11.48
C ALA A 41 8.54 -16.51 -12.52
N ASN A 42 8.01 -15.32 -12.17
CA ASN A 42 7.07 -14.56 -13.01
C ASN A 42 5.91 -15.41 -13.56
N SER A 43 5.36 -16.30 -12.73
CA SER A 43 4.33 -17.24 -13.15
C SER A 43 3.05 -16.51 -13.60
N PRO A 44 2.39 -16.92 -14.70
CA PRO A 44 1.09 -16.36 -15.09
C PRO A 44 -0.01 -16.62 -14.04
N ASN A 45 0.24 -17.53 -13.10
CA ASN A 45 -0.70 -17.95 -12.07
C ASN A 45 -0.51 -17.21 -10.72
N VAL A 46 0.32 -16.17 -10.64
CA VAL A 46 0.59 -15.42 -9.40
C VAL A 46 -0.70 -14.92 -8.73
N GLU A 47 -1.71 -14.51 -9.51
CA GLU A 47 -3.01 -14.09 -8.98
C GLU A 47 -3.74 -15.22 -8.26
N THR A 48 -3.77 -16.41 -8.86
CA THR A 48 -4.40 -17.61 -8.30
C THR A 48 -3.73 -18.03 -7.00
N VAL A 49 -2.38 -18.07 -7.00
CA VAL A 49 -1.59 -18.43 -5.80
C VAL A 49 -1.75 -17.38 -4.70
N ARG A 50 -1.86 -16.10 -5.04
CA ARG A 50 -2.11 -15.02 -4.07
C ARG A 50 -3.44 -15.21 -3.35
N ARG A 51 -4.50 -15.55 -4.09
CA ARG A 51 -5.83 -15.83 -3.50
C ARG A 51 -5.79 -17.08 -2.61
N ALA A 52 -5.06 -18.12 -3.00
CA ALA A 52 -4.87 -19.30 -2.18
C ALA A 52 -4.16 -18.96 -0.86
N ALA A 53 -3.08 -18.16 -0.92
CA ALA A 53 -2.35 -17.71 0.26
C ALA A 53 -3.20 -16.83 1.19
N SER A 54 -4.00 -15.91 0.65
CA SER A 54 -4.91 -15.11 1.49
C SER A 54 -5.95 -15.97 2.19
N ASN A 55 -6.50 -16.98 1.51
CA ASN A 55 -7.50 -17.87 2.11
C ASN A 55 -6.88 -18.72 3.23
N ALA A 56 -5.65 -19.21 3.04
CA ALA A 56 -4.91 -19.96 4.05
C ALA A 56 -4.56 -19.11 5.27
N CYS A 57 -4.16 -17.85 5.08
CA CYS A 57 -3.72 -16.98 6.18
C CYS A 57 -4.86 -16.34 6.97
N PHE A 58 -5.94 -15.94 6.32
CA PHE A 58 -7.02 -15.20 6.96
C PHE A 58 -8.23 -16.07 7.30
N GLY A 59 -8.27 -17.32 6.82
CA GLY A 59 -9.40 -18.23 7.04
C GLY A 59 -10.73 -17.71 6.51
N VAL A 60 -10.72 -16.63 5.71
CA VAL A 60 -11.91 -16.09 5.07
C VAL A 60 -12.21 -17.03 3.90
N PRO A 61 -13.26 -17.87 3.98
CA PRO A 61 -13.66 -18.66 2.82
C PRO A 61 -13.92 -17.66 1.69
N ALA A 62 -13.34 -17.93 0.51
CA ALA A 62 -13.44 -17.07 -0.67
C ALA A 62 -14.85 -16.49 -0.73
N ALA A 63 -14.97 -15.19 -0.48
CA ALA A 63 -16.26 -14.55 -0.24
C ALA A 63 -17.26 -15.05 -1.27
N SER A 64 -18.34 -15.69 -0.79
CA SER A 64 -19.45 -16.23 -1.60
C SER A 64 -19.53 -15.43 -2.88
N ALA A 65 -19.14 -16.05 -4.00
CA ALA A 65 -18.95 -15.37 -5.27
C ALA A 65 -20.13 -14.44 -5.48
N ARG A 66 -19.90 -13.12 -5.29
CA ARG A 66 -20.97 -12.13 -5.39
C ARG A 66 -21.58 -12.39 -6.76
N PRO A 67 -22.90 -12.67 -6.86
CA PRO A 67 -23.50 -13.09 -8.12
C PRO A 67 -23.00 -12.14 -9.18
N SER A 68 -22.27 -12.68 -10.16
CA SER A 68 -21.70 -11.87 -11.22
C SER A 68 -22.83 -11.04 -11.77
N ARG A 69 -22.65 -9.71 -11.83
CA ARG A 69 -23.67 -8.85 -12.42
C ARG A 69 -23.97 -9.43 -13.79
N SER A 70 -25.16 -10.01 -13.94
CA SER A 70 -25.65 -10.48 -15.23
C SER A 70 -25.47 -9.34 -16.21
N VAL A 71 -24.88 -9.62 -17.36
CA VAL A 71 -24.59 -8.63 -18.41
C VAL A 71 -25.90 -7.90 -18.73
N GLN A 72 -26.08 -6.71 -18.15
CA GLN A 72 -27.24 -5.88 -18.43
C GLN A 72 -27.00 -5.28 -19.80
N ALA A 73 -27.96 -5.49 -20.72
CA ALA A 73 -27.88 -4.90 -22.05
C ALA A 73 -27.67 -3.38 -21.92
N PRO A 74 -26.78 -2.77 -22.72
CA PRO A 74 -26.52 -1.34 -22.67
C PRO A 74 -27.82 -0.54 -22.84
N ILE A 75 -28.16 0.29 -21.86
CA ILE A 75 -29.29 1.22 -21.96
C ILE A 75 -28.92 2.25 -23.03
N ARG A 76 -29.64 2.25 -24.15
CA ARG A 76 -29.53 3.31 -25.15
C ARG A 76 -30.29 4.54 -24.67
N VAL A 77 -29.55 5.50 -24.12
CA VAL A 77 -30.09 6.82 -23.80
C VAL A 77 -30.03 7.67 -25.08
N PRO A 78 -31.16 8.23 -25.57
CA PRO A 78 -31.12 9.16 -26.69
C PRO A 78 -30.29 10.40 -26.32
N PRO A 79 -29.51 10.96 -27.26
CA PRO A 79 -28.71 12.15 -26.99
C PRO A 79 -29.64 13.31 -26.60
N PRO A 80 -29.28 14.10 -25.57
CA PRO A 80 -30.08 15.25 -25.19
C PRO A 80 -30.11 16.27 -26.33
N VAL A 81 -31.31 16.75 -26.68
CA VAL A 81 -31.46 17.88 -27.59
C VAL A 81 -31.11 19.14 -26.79
N ILE A 82 -29.93 19.70 -27.04
CA ILE A 82 -29.49 20.95 -26.42
C ILE A 82 -30.01 22.09 -27.28
N GLU A 83 -31.02 22.80 -26.80
CA GLU A 83 -31.49 24.04 -27.42
C GLU A 83 -30.44 25.14 -27.14
N VAL A 84 -29.68 25.51 -28.16
CA VAL A 84 -28.62 26.52 -28.03
C VAL A 84 -29.27 27.90 -27.93
N LYS A 85 -29.48 28.37 -26.70
CA LYS A 85 -29.87 29.76 -26.44
C LYS A 85 -28.78 30.70 -26.96
N PRO A 86 -29.12 31.76 -27.71
CA PRO A 86 -28.15 32.78 -28.12
C PRO A 86 -27.40 33.31 -26.90
N ARG A 87 -26.08 33.16 -26.92
CA ARG A 87 -25.20 33.60 -25.82
C ARG A 87 -25.17 35.13 -25.82
N ALA A 88 -25.59 35.73 -24.71
CA ALA A 88 -25.40 37.16 -24.48
C ALA A 88 -23.89 37.50 -24.51
N PRO A 89 -23.51 38.72 -24.97
CA PRO A 89 -22.12 39.15 -24.93
C PRO A 89 -21.54 39.02 -23.52
N LEU A 90 -20.34 38.45 -23.39
CA LEU A 90 -19.67 38.42 -22.10
C LEU A 90 -19.26 39.85 -21.69
N PRO A 91 -19.33 40.19 -20.39
CA PRO A 91 -18.78 41.45 -19.91
C PRO A 91 -17.25 41.50 -20.11
N PRO A 92 -16.65 42.70 -20.15
CA PRO A 92 -15.20 42.85 -20.25
C PRO A 92 -14.51 42.17 -19.08
N ILE A 93 -13.43 41.44 -19.37
CA ILE A 93 -12.62 40.75 -18.37
C ILE A 93 -11.82 41.79 -17.59
N PRO A 94 -11.92 41.83 -16.24
CA PRO A 94 -11.12 42.72 -15.43
C PRO A 94 -9.63 42.39 -15.56
N THR A 95 -8.79 43.41 -15.63
CA THR A 95 -7.34 43.28 -15.67
C THR A 95 -6.84 42.63 -14.38
N LEU A 96 -6.17 41.48 -14.49
CA LEU A 96 -5.56 40.84 -13.34
C LEU A 96 -4.37 41.67 -12.84
N PRO A 97 -4.14 41.73 -11.51
CA PRO A 97 -2.94 42.34 -10.95
C PRO A 97 -1.68 41.60 -11.43
N PRO A 98 -0.52 42.29 -11.50
CA PRO A 98 0.73 41.67 -11.90
C PRO A 98 1.10 40.53 -10.94
N PRO A 99 1.73 39.44 -11.43
CA PRO A 99 2.14 38.33 -10.58
C PRO A 99 3.09 38.82 -9.48
N VAL A 100 2.73 38.57 -8.22
CA VAL A 100 3.62 38.84 -7.09
C VAL A 100 4.67 37.73 -7.05
N PRO A 101 5.98 38.05 -6.96
CA PRO A 101 7.02 37.04 -6.73
C PRO A 101 6.74 36.34 -5.40
N ILE A 102 6.37 35.06 -5.46
CA ILE A 102 6.20 34.24 -4.26
C ILE A 102 7.60 33.78 -3.86
N GLU A 103 8.11 34.30 -2.76
CA GLU A 103 9.34 33.80 -2.15
C GLU A 103 9.10 32.35 -1.71
N ARG A 104 9.77 31.41 -2.38
CA ARG A 104 9.68 29.99 -2.04
C ARG A 104 10.71 29.72 -0.95
N GLY A 105 10.27 29.09 0.13
CA GLY A 105 11.17 28.62 1.18
C GLY A 105 12.25 27.67 0.64
N PRO A 106 13.32 27.42 1.41
CA PRO A 106 14.41 26.56 0.99
C PRO A 106 13.90 25.14 0.70
N THR A 107 14.11 24.66 -0.52
CA THR A 107 13.77 23.30 -0.95
C THR A 107 15.04 22.47 -1.08
N ILE A 108 15.00 21.23 -0.59
CA ILE A 108 16.11 20.29 -0.75
C ILE A 108 16.29 19.97 -2.24
N SER A 109 17.50 20.12 -2.75
CA SER A 109 17.88 19.81 -4.14
C SER A 109 18.58 18.46 -4.27
N SER A 110 19.45 18.12 -3.32
CA SER A 110 20.17 16.84 -3.29
C SER A 110 20.56 16.47 -1.86
N CYS A 111 20.74 15.17 -1.59
CA CYS A 111 21.29 14.70 -0.32
C CYS A 111 22.47 13.76 -0.59
N ASP A 112 23.50 13.87 0.23
CA ASP A 112 24.68 13.02 0.23
C ASP A 112 24.94 12.46 1.65
N ALA A 113 25.99 11.66 1.81
CA ALA A 113 26.33 11.03 3.09
C ALA A 113 26.65 12.03 4.22
N ALA A 114 26.92 13.29 3.90
CA ALA A 114 27.30 14.33 4.86
C ALA A 114 26.27 15.48 4.95
N GLY A 115 25.10 15.36 4.32
CA GLY A 115 23.94 16.23 4.55
C GLY A 115 23.07 16.45 3.33
N CYS A 116 22.07 17.33 3.47
CA CYS A 116 21.22 17.74 2.35
C CYS A 116 21.54 19.18 1.92
N TRP A 117 21.60 19.39 0.62
CA TRP A 117 21.74 20.69 -0.01
C TRP A 117 20.35 21.27 -0.26
N VAL A 118 20.21 22.55 0.05
CA VAL A 118 19.04 23.34 -0.31
C VAL A 118 19.34 24.21 -1.52
N ASN A 119 18.30 24.60 -2.26
CA ASN A 119 18.37 25.39 -3.49
C ASN A 119 19.10 26.74 -3.36
N ASN A 120 19.28 27.25 -2.15
CA ASN A 120 20.07 28.46 -1.86
C ASN A 120 21.57 28.19 -1.66
N GLY A 121 22.05 26.96 -1.87
CA GLY A 121 23.45 26.57 -1.72
C GLY A 121 23.89 26.31 -0.27
N ASN A 122 22.97 26.41 0.71
CA ASN A 122 23.30 26.01 2.08
C ASN A 122 23.23 24.50 2.24
N ARG A 123 24.04 24.01 3.19
CA ARG A 123 24.03 22.60 3.59
C ARG A 123 23.38 22.44 4.95
N LEU A 124 22.34 21.61 5.01
CA LEU A 124 21.70 21.18 6.24
C LEU A 124 22.49 20.02 6.84
N GLN A 125 23.15 20.27 7.97
CA GLN A 125 23.90 19.24 8.70
C GLN A 125 22.99 18.28 9.48
N HIS A 126 21.79 18.73 9.84
CA HIS A 126 20.82 17.92 10.58
C HIS A 126 19.52 17.86 9.78
N VAL A 127 19.22 16.66 9.28
CA VAL A 127 18.05 16.35 8.47
C VAL A 127 17.10 15.61 9.41
N THR A 128 15.99 16.23 9.82
CA THR A 128 14.98 15.55 10.63
C THR A 128 14.37 14.39 9.84
N PRO A 129 13.89 13.32 10.50
CA PRO A 129 13.37 12.13 9.81
C PRO A 129 12.10 12.37 8.96
N ASN A 130 11.55 13.59 8.97
CA ASN A 130 10.35 13.96 8.24
C ASN A 130 10.62 15.19 7.33
N LEU A 131 11.64 15.16 6.49
CA LEU A 131 11.77 16.18 5.45
C LEU A 131 10.91 15.83 4.23
N MET A 132 10.09 16.79 3.84
CA MET A 132 9.18 16.71 2.71
C MET A 132 9.86 17.38 1.50
N ALA A 133 10.26 16.58 0.53
CA ALA A 133 10.74 17.04 -0.76
C ALA A 133 9.57 17.25 -1.74
N PRO A 134 9.78 17.92 -2.88
CA PRO A 134 8.73 18.20 -3.86
C PRO A 134 7.98 16.96 -4.37
N TYR A 135 8.65 15.80 -4.36
CA TYR A 135 8.13 14.54 -4.90
C TYR A 135 7.75 13.53 -3.81
N GLY A 136 7.90 13.86 -2.52
CA GLY A 136 7.52 13.00 -1.41
C GLY A 136 8.41 13.13 -0.18
N LEU A 137 8.20 12.24 0.79
CA LEU A 137 9.04 12.16 1.98
C LEU A 137 10.40 11.56 1.62
N CYS A 138 11.49 12.23 2.02
CA CYS A 138 12.83 11.68 1.86
C CYS A 138 13.07 10.61 2.93
N GLY A 139 13.51 9.42 2.52
CA GLY A 139 13.93 8.36 3.42
C GLY A 139 15.43 8.46 3.70
N ILE A 140 15.83 8.32 4.96
CA ILE A 140 17.23 8.20 5.35
C ILE A 140 17.54 6.72 5.57
N ALA A 141 18.31 6.11 4.66
CA ALA A 141 18.92 4.80 4.89
C ALA A 141 20.34 4.99 5.45
N PRO A 142 20.91 3.98 6.15
CA PRO A 142 22.27 4.07 6.66
C PRO A 142 23.26 4.32 5.50
N GLY A 143 23.86 5.50 5.47
CA GLY A 143 24.84 5.88 4.44
C GLY A 143 24.26 6.45 3.13
N ALA A 144 22.94 6.55 2.98
CA ALA A 144 22.32 7.18 1.81
C ALA A 144 20.95 7.80 2.15
N ALA A 145 20.76 9.07 1.84
CA ALA A 145 19.44 9.71 1.85
C ALA A 145 18.89 9.70 0.42
N GLY A 146 17.71 9.12 0.24
CA GLY A 146 17.02 9.04 -1.04
C GLY A 146 15.67 9.76 -0.95
N CYS A 147 15.45 10.72 -1.84
CA CYS A 147 14.13 11.30 -2.06
C CYS A 147 13.56 10.71 -3.35
N PRO A 148 12.26 10.33 -3.38
CA PRO A 148 11.59 9.90 -4.62
C PRO A 148 11.56 11.00 -5.67
#